data_AF-A0A7L1EDW5-F1
#
_entry.id   AF-A0A7L1EDW5-F1
#
_cell.length_a   1.000
_cell.length_b   1.000
_cell.length_c   1.000
_cell.angle_alpha   90.00
_cell.angle_beta   90.00
_cell.angle_gamma   90.00
#
_symmetry.space_group_name_H-M   'P 1'
#
loop_
_entity.id
_entity.type
_entity.pdbx_description
1 polymer ?
#
loop_
_entity_poly.entity_id
_entity_poly.type
_entity_poly.pdbx_seq_one_letter_code
_entity_poly.pdbx_strand_id
1 'polypeptide(L)'
;VGTLPGGCDSAGNCFCRAEFAGPRCEHCSPGYHSYPHCYACSCDSRGAVDNNCSPAGQCRCHGNFAGHTCSQCALGFYGYPSCTPCQCSREGSLHGTCDQDTGQCSCRPKVTGLRCDSCVPGAYGFPH
;
A
#
# COMPACT_ATOMS: atom_id res chain seq x y z
N VAL A 1 -17.56 -7.40 -25.80
CA VAL A 1 -17.57 -7.55 -24.33
C VAL A 1 -17.94 -6.18 -23.76
N GLY A 2 -18.74 -6.10 -22.70
CA GLY A 2 -19.07 -4.82 -22.06
C GLY A 2 -20.11 -3.93 -22.74
N THR A 3 -20.45 -4.13 -24.02
CA THR A 3 -21.53 -3.39 -24.69
C THR A 3 -22.92 -3.81 -24.18
N LEU A 4 -23.78 -2.84 -23.93
CA LEU A 4 -25.18 -3.01 -23.54
C LEU A 4 -26.06 -3.38 -24.75
N PRO A 5 -27.30 -3.87 -24.53
CA PRO A 5 -28.22 -4.24 -25.61
C PRO A 5 -28.52 -3.13 -26.62
N GLY A 6 -28.34 -1.85 -26.24
CA GLY A 6 -28.46 -0.70 -27.14
C GLY A 6 -27.43 -0.67 -28.27
N GLY A 7 -26.42 -1.54 -28.23
CA GLY A 7 -25.44 -1.69 -29.31
C GLY A 7 -24.50 -0.49 -29.42
N CYS A 8 -24.18 -0.11 -30.65
CA CYS A 8 -23.35 1.05 -30.95
C CYS A 8 -24.10 1.98 -31.92
N ASP A 9 -23.84 3.28 -31.80
CA ASP A 9 -24.40 4.28 -32.69
C ASP A 9 -23.79 4.21 -34.11
N SER A 10 -24.32 5.02 -35.03
CA SER A 10 -23.83 5.10 -36.41
C SER A 10 -22.41 5.64 -36.55
N ALA A 11 -21.85 6.26 -35.50
CA ALA A 11 -20.46 6.72 -35.46
C ALA A 11 -19.52 5.65 -34.88
N GLY A 12 -20.05 4.51 -34.43
CA GLY A 12 -19.28 3.42 -33.84
C GLY A 12 -19.03 3.54 -32.34
N ASN A 13 -19.70 4.47 -31.65
CA ASN A 13 -19.65 4.58 -30.19
C ASN A 13 -20.66 3.63 -29.55
N CYS A 14 -20.17 2.72 -28.72
CA CYS A 14 -20.94 1.68 -28.07
C CYS A 14 -21.42 2.14 -26.69
N PHE A 15 -22.66 1.76 -26.34
CA PHE A 15 -23.17 1.98 -24.98
C PHE A 15 -22.54 0.95 -24.05
N CYS A 16 -21.60 1.36 -23.20
CA CYS A 16 -20.89 0.45 -22.31
C CYS A 16 -21.63 0.23 -20.99
N ARG A 17 -21.48 -0.96 -20.41
CA ARG A 17 -21.78 -1.20 -18.99
C ARG A 17 -20.83 -0.37 -18.13
N ALA A 18 -21.23 -0.11 -16.88
CA ALA A 18 -20.53 0.82 -15.99
C ALA A 18 -19.03 0.48 -15.79
N GLU A 19 -18.67 -0.81 -15.81
CA GLU A 19 -17.31 -1.30 -15.62
C GLU A 19 -16.40 -1.17 -16.86
N PHE A 20 -16.95 -0.83 -18.03
CA PHE A 20 -16.20 -0.68 -19.29
C PHE A 20 -16.25 0.76 -19.81
N ALA A 21 -15.15 1.17 -20.45
CA ALA A 21 -14.97 2.48 -21.06
C ALA A 21 -14.31 2.38 -22.44
N GLY A 22 -14.35 3.49 -23.19
CA GLY A 22 -13.85 3.61 -24.56
C GLY A 22 -14.97 3.55 -25.60
N PRO A 23 -14.73 4.05 -26.83
CA PRO A 23 -15.72 4.06 -27.91
C PRO A 23 -16.32 2.69 -28.21
N ARG A 24 -15.60 1.60 -27.93
CA ARG A 24 -16.03 0.22 -28.20
C ARG A 24 -16.05 -0.65 -26.94
N CYS A 25 -16.04 -0.04 -25.76
CA CYS A 25 -15.97 -0.72 -24.47
C CYS A 25 -14.72 -1.61 -24.34
N GLU A 26 -13.60 -1.16 -24.92
CA GLU A 26 -12.37 -1.92 -25.07
C GLU A 26 -11.39 -1.76 -23.90
N HIS A 27 -11.71 -0.91 -22.93
CA HIS A 27 -10.95 -0.73 -21.70
C HIS A 27 -11.87 -0.79 -20.48
N CYS A 28 -11.29 -0.92 -19.29
CA CYS A 28 -12.06 -0.79 -18.06
C CYS A 28 -12.29 0.69 -17.71
N SER A 29 -13.42 0.98 -17.09
CA SER A 29 -13.69 2.30 -16.51
C SER A 29 -12.71 2.61 -15.37
N PRO A 30 -12.46 3.89 -15.03
CA PRO A 30 -11.70 4.25 -13.84
C PRO A 30 -12.26 3.57 -12.58
N GLY A 31 -11.38 3.04 -11.74
CA GLY A 31 -11.79 2.21 -10.59
C GLY A 31 -12.06 0.73 -10.94
N TYR A 32 -11.75 0.29 -12.17
CA TYR A 32 -11.79 -1.11 -12.58
C TYR A 32 -10.50 -1.54 -13.31
N HIS A 33 -10.16 -2.82 -13.27
CA HIS A 33 -8.92 -3.37 -13.85
C HIS A 33 -9.09 -4.78 -14.45
N SER A 34 -8.05 -5.31 -15.10
CA SER A 34 -8.02 -6.67 -15.67
C SER A 34 -8.97 -6.94 -16.85
N TYR A 35 -9.03 -6.04 -17.84
CA TYR A 35 -9.73 -6.30 -19.12
C TYR A 35 -9.29 -7.68 -19.71
N PRO A 36 -10.22 -8.53 -20.20
CA PRO A 36 -11.64 -8.28 -20.47
C PRO A 36 -12.59 -8.47 -19.29
N HIS A 37 -12.09 -8.83 -18.11
CA HIS A 37 -12.87 -9.03 -16.89
C HIS A 37 -12.65 -7.85 -15.95
N CYS A 38 -13.36 -6.74 -16.20
CA CYS A 38 -13.21 -5.52 -15.43
C CYS A 38 -13.68 -5.68 -13.98
N TYR A 39 -12.74 -5.96 -13.07
CA TYR A 39 -12.97 -6.08 -11.64
C TYR A 39 -12.79 -4.73 -10.95
N ALA A 40 -13.62 -4.44 -9.95
CA ALA A 40 -13.52 -3.21 -9.18
C ALA A 40 -12.20 -3.18 -8.38
N CYS A 41 -11.51 -2.04 -8.41
CA CYS A 41 -10.39 -1.76 -7.53
C CYS A 41 -10.85 -1.85 -6.07
N SER A 42 -10.03 -2.48 -5.23
CA SER A 42 -10.30 -2.68 -3.81
C SER A 42 -9.24 -1.96 -2.96
N CYS A 43 -8.94 -0.71 -3.29
CA CYS A 43 -7.95 0.09 -2.59
C CYS A 43 -8.47 0.48 -1.21
N ASP A 44 -7.67 0.29 -0.17
CA ASP A 44 -8.02 0.67 1.19
C ASP A 44 -7.95 2.19 1.33
N SER A 45 -9.08 2.83 1.62
CA SER A 45 -9.18 4.29 1.73
C SER A 45 -8.32 4.89 2.85
N ARG A 46 -7.82 4.07 3.78
CA ARG A 46 -6.92 4.52 4.85
C ARG A 46 -5.49 4.72 4.35
N GLY A 47 -5.07 3.97 3.32
CA GLY A 47 -3.70 4.00 2.82
C GLY A 47 -3.56 4.39 1.34
N ALA A 48 -4.64 4.35 0.56
CA ALA A 48 -4.66 4.72 -0.84
C ALA A 48 -5.04 6.20 -1.03
N VAL A 49 -4.46 6.82 -2.06
CA VAL A 49 -4.76 8.22 -2.42
C VAL A 49 -6.18 8.37 -2.98
N ASP A 50 -6.64 7.35 -3.69
CA ASP A 50 -7.95 7.24 -4.32
C ASP A 50 -8.27 5.75 -4.54
N ASN A 51 -9.48 5.44 -5.01
CA ASN A 51 -9.86 4.07 -5.37
C ASN A 51 -9.65 3.76 -6.87
N ASN A 52 -8.63 4.36 -7.49
CA ASN A 52 -8.20 4.02 -8.83
C ASN A 52 -6.97 3.14 -8.78
N CYS A 53 -6.90 2.16 -9.66
CA CYS A 53 -5.81 1.20 -9.70
C CYS A 53 -5.29 1.03 -11.13
N SER A 54 -4.05 0.54 -11.24
CA SER A 54 -3.46 0.25 -12.54
C SER A 54 -4.21 -0.87 -13.26
N PRO A 55 -3.97 -1.12 -14.57
CA PRO A 55 -4.56 -2.27 -15.26
C PRO A 55 -4.26 -3.63 -14.60
N ALA A 56 -3.20 -3.72 -13.79
CA ALA A 56 -2.83 -4.89 -12.98
C ALA A 56 -3.48 -4.90 -11.58
N GLY A 57 -4.36 -3.94 -11.28
CA GLY A 57 -5.04 -3.79 -10.00
C GLY A 57 -4.24 -3.08 -8.92
N GLN A 58 -3.01 -2.62 -9.20
CA GLN A 58 -2.16 -1.99 -8.17
C GLN A 58 -2.69 -0.59 -7.82
N CYS A 59 -3.03 -0.38 -6.55
CA CYS A 59 -3.47 0.91 -6.03
C CYS A 59 -2.31 1.88 -5.82
N ARG A 60 -2.64 3.18 -5.86
CA ARG A 60 -1.68 4.25 -5.55
C ARG A 60 -1.70 4.55 -4.05
N CYS A 61 -0.66 4.15 -3.35
CA CYS A 61 -0.56 4.31 -1.90
C CYS A 61 0.05 5.66 -1.48
N HIS A 62 -0.36 6.15 -0.32
CA HIS A 62 0.36 7.19 0.41
C HIS A 62 1.74 6.69 0.86
N GLY A 63 2.69 7.59 1.09
CA GLY A 63 4.10 7.22 1.28
C GLY A 63 4.42 6.30 2.46
N ASN A 64 3.56 6.28 3.49
CA ASN A 64 3.69 5.40 4.65
C ASN A 64 2.93 4.06 4.51
N PHE A 65 2.26 3.83 3.38
CA PHE A 65 1.50 2.61 3.10
C PHE A 65 2.07 1.87 1.89
N ALA A 66 1.82 0.58 1.84
CA ALA A 66 2.28 -0.34 0.81
C ALA A 66 1.30 -1.49 0.62
N GLY A 67 1.63 -2.37 -0.33
CA GLY A 67 0.80 -3.50 -0.73
C GLY A 67 -0.05 -3.19 -1.97
N HIS A 68 -0.68 -4.23 -2.50
CA HIS A 68 -1.49 -4.13 -3.72
C HIS A 68 -2.69 -3.20 -3.56
N THR A 69 -3.29 -3.23 -2.36
CA THR A 69 -4.48 -2.45 -1.96
C THR A 69 -4.15 -1.33 -0.96
N CYS A 70 -2.88 -1.06 -0.67
CA CYS A 70 -2.46 -0.07 0.34
C CYS A 70 -2.90 -0.38 1.78
N SER A 71 -3.15 -1.64 2.09
CA SER A 71 -3.58 -2.11 3.41
C SER A 71 -2.43 -2.59 4.31
N GLN A 72 -1.19 -2.21 3.99
CA GLN A 72 0.01 -2.56 4.75
C GLN A 72 0.85 -1.31 4.97
N CYS A 73 1.71 -1.31 5.98
CA CYS A 73 2.65 -0.21 6.16
C CYS A 73 3.84 -0.35 5.20
N ALA A 74 4.34 0.79 4.71
CA ALA A 74 5.58 0.83 3.96
C ALA A 74 6.78 0.40 4.83
N LEU A 75 7.88 0.03 4.19
CA LEU A 75 9.12 -0.29 4.91
C LEU A 75 9.55 0.88 5.78
N GLY A 76 9.87 0.59 7.05
CA GLY A 76 10.19 1.62 8.03
C GLY A 76 8.97 2.26 8.69
N PHE A 77 7.77 1.70 8.53
CA PHE A 77 6.56 2.09 9.24
C PHE A 77 5.88 0.85 9.85
N TYR A 78 5.11 1.03 10.93
CA TYR A 78 4.45 -0.05 11.65
C TYR A 78 3.08 0.37 12.21
N GLY A 79 2.25 -0.62 12.56
CA GLY A 79 0.97 -0.42 13.24
C GLY A 79 -0.13 0.09 12.30
N TYR A 80 -0.47 -0.70 11.27
CA TYR A 80 -1.63 -0.41 10.43
C TYR A 80 -2.91 -0.31 11.29
N PRO A 81 -3.82 0.67 11.06
CA PRO A 81 -3.89 1.59 9.91
C PRO A 81 -3.15 2.93 10.10
N SER A 82 -2.50 3.17 11.23
CA SER A 82 -1.83 4.46 11.47
C SER A 82 -0.49 4.54 10.74
N CYS A 83 0.22 3.42 10.58
CA CYS A 83 1.53 3.34 9.94
C CYS A 83 2.48 4.44 10.42
N THR A 84 2.89 4.31 11.68
CA THR A 84 3.81 5.20 12.38
C THR A 84 5.25 4.91 11.95
N PRO A 85 6.11 5.91 11.75
CA PRO A 85 7.51 5.67 11.37
C PRO A 85 8.26 4.92 12.47
N CYS A 86 9.07 3.95 12.06
CA CYS A 86 10.05 3.29 12.91
C CYS A 86 11.03 4.33 13.43
N GLN A 87 11.38 4.18 14.70
CA GLN A 87 12.20 5.15 15.41
C GLN A 87 13.47 4.51 15.99
N CYS A 88 14.00 3.54 15.26
CA CYS A 88 15.18 2.75 15.61
C CYS A 88 16.43 3.62 15.77
N SER A 89 17.16 3.40 16.86
CA SER A 89 18.44 4.05 17.16
C SER A 89 19.47 3.66 16.10
N ARG A 90 20.16 4.65 15.53
CA ARG A 90 21.18 4.40 14.51
C ARG A 90 22.40 3.68 15.11
N GLU A 91 22.72 4.00 16.36
CA GLU A 91 23.82 3.44 17.12
C GLU A 91 23.46 2.07 17.72
N GLY A 92 22.22 1.93 18.20
CA GLY A 92 21.79 0.76 18.98
C GLY A 92 21.04 -0.31 18.20
N SER A 93 20.51 -0.01 17.01
CA SER A 93 19.85 -1.00 16.14
C SER A 93 20.79 -1.57 15.08
N LEU A 94 20.43 -2.75 14.57
CA LEU A 94 21.09 -3.38 13.42
C LEU A 94 20.69 -2.69 12.10
N HIS A 95 19.42 -2.29 11.99
CA HIS A 95 18.83 -1.63 10.81
C HIS A 95 17.85 -0.53 11.24
N GLY A 96 17.48 0.34 10.30
CA GLY A 96 16.49 1.41 10.53
C GLY A 96 15.03 0.96 10.41
N THR A 97 14.78 -0.31 10.08
CA THR A 97 13.45 -0.91 9.99
C THR A 97 13.07 -1.58 11.31
N CYS A 98 11.78 -1.62 11.60
CA CYS A 98 11.21 -2.29 12.75
C CYS A 98 10.16 -3.31 12.31
N ASP A 99 9.78 -4.19 13.23
CA ASP A 99 8.66 -5.11 13.05
C ASP A 99 7.36 -4.35 12.72
N GLN A 100 6.63 -4.79 11.69
CA GLN A 100 5.52 -4.02 11.11
C GLN A 100 4.27 -3.99 12.01
N ASP A 101 4.15 -4.92 12.97
CA ASP A 101 3.02 -4.98 13.88
C ASP A 101 3.34 -4.33 15.23
N THR A 102 4.50 -4.67 15.80
CA THR A 102 4.89 -4.24 17.16
C THR A 102 5.70 -2.94 17.18
N GLY A 103 6.37 -2.60 16.09
CA GLY A 103 7.33 -1.50 16.04
C GLY A 103 8.68 -1.79 16.69
N GLN A 104 8.94 -3.04 17.09
CA GLN A 104 10.19 -3.42 17.74
C GLN A 104 11.36 -3.38 16.75
N CYS A 105 12.39 -2.62 17.09
CA CYS A 105 13.63 -2.57 16.33
C CYS A 105 14.53 -3.76 16.69
N SER A 106 15.35 -4.22 15.73
CA SER A 106 16.35 -5.25 15.98
C SER A 106 17.56 -4.66 16.68
N CYS A 107 17.69 -4.89 17.99
CA CYS A 107 18.76 -4.28 18.80
C CYS A 107 20.10 -5.01 18.68
N ARG A 108 21.19 -4.25 18.77
CA ARG A 108 22.54 -4.77 18.90
C ARG A 108 22.73 -5.45 20.26
N PRO A 109 23.73 -6.33 20.40
CA PRO A 109 24.04 -6.95 21.68
C PRO A 109 24.22 -5.92 22.79
N LYS A 110 23.65 -6.19 23.98
CA LYS A 110 23.65 -5.33 25.17
C LYS A 110 22.81 -4.03 25.07
N VAL A 111 22.04 -3.85 24.00
CA VAL A 111 21.09 -2.74 23.83
C VAL A 111 19.65 -3.30 23.85
N THR A 112 18.71 -2.52 24.37
CA THR A 112 17.30 -2.89 24.57
C THR A 112 16.37 -1.68 24.38
N GLY A 113 15.07 -1.92 24.52
CA GLY A 113 13.99 -0.96 24.30
C GLY A 113 13.38 -1.09 22.90
N LEU A 114 12.18 -0.52 22.72
CA LEU A 114 11.46 -0.56 21.44
C LEU A 114 12.31 0.02 20.30
N ARG A 115 13.06 1.08 20.62
CA ARG A 115 13.92 1.85 19.71
C ARG A 115 15.39 1.45 19.77
N CYS A 116 15.77 0.49 20.63
CA CYS A 116 17.17 0.15 20.91
C CYS A 116 18.01 1.35 21.35
N ASP A 117 17.48 2.16 22.26
CA ASP A 117 18.09 3.40 22.74
C ASP A 117 18.57 3.29 24.21
N SER A 118 18.47 2.11 24.81
CA SER A 118 18.80 1.87 26.21
C SER A 118 19.73 0.67 26.39
N CYS A 119 20.59 0.69 27.41
CA CYS A 119 21.39 -0.49 27.78
C CYS A 119 20.51 -1.57 28.42
N VAL A 120 20.87 -2.84 28.21
CA VAL A 120 20.38 -3.91 29.08
C VAL A 120 20.84 -3.68 30.53
N PRO A 121 20.09 -4.14 31.54
CA PRO A 121 20.51 -4.00 32.94
C PRO A 121 21.94 -4.54 33.17
N GLY A 122 22.80 -3.73 33.79
CA GLY A 122 24.20 -4.06 34.07
C GLY A 122 25.19 -3.77 32.92
N ALA A 123 24.73 -3.35 31.75
CA ALA A 123 25.59 -2.81 30.70
C ALA A 123 25.74 -1.28 30.83
N TYR A 124 26.93 -0.78 30.45
CA TYR A 124 27.30 0.64 30.46
C TYR A 124 28.11 0.97 29.19
N GLY A 125 28.30 2.25 28.91
CA GLY A 125 29.08 2.70 27.76
C GLY A 125 28.30 2.81 26.44
N PHE A 126 27.00 3.11 26.50
CA PHE A 126 26.18 3.43 25.33
C PHE A 126 25.65 4.86 25.45
N PRO A 127 25.68 5.68 24.38
CA PRO A 127 26.30 5.42 23.08
C PRO A 127 27.83 5.70 23.05
N HIS A 128 28.46 5.90 24.22
CA HIS A 128 29.84 6.38 24.40
C HIS A 128 30.69 5.45 25.28
#